data_AF-A0A139CSW3-F1
#
_entry.id   AF-A0A139CSW3-F1
#
_cell.length_a   1.000
_cell.length_b   1.000
_cell.length_c   1.000
_cell.angle_alpha   90.00
_cell.angle_beta   90.00
_cell.angle_gamma   90.00
#
_symmetry.space_group_name_H-M   'P 1'
#
loop_
_entity.id
_entity.type
_entity.pdbx_description
1 polymer ?
#
loop_
_entity_poly.entity_id
_entity_poly.type
_entity_poly.pdbx_seq_one_letter_code
_entity_poly.pdbx_strand_id
1 'polypeptide(L)'
;MKKTLIIFLVGILAISTIGFAANSLFKKSEKEKAINYFKENKLEKYKYYSVVKFSGELKNDYEGEENLTIDWGDGKTKKAEFSGNTFKFEHLYLEKGKYNVTINLDGKKTKKIVKIEEAPIMFEDDNLRRSLYDRLRAFAQRNKEEGLTMEIKGLIYPSQAKYLEKVMNEFALEPLDNINSLKGIEHFTNLKKLDLSLSNNNNIKDISPLKNLKLLEVLKLPENKIENIDTLKRLSNLKELDLSENKIEKVDLKALSNLKELDLSENNIKEIDLGEINIERLNLNQNSGIKNIDFLTKLTKLKKVSLVGPYTGPDISTIKPLLSLKELKYLRVNVPKLDIYDLDSETGKIIKKLEERNVRINGI
;
A
#
# COMPACT_ATOMS: atom_id res chain seq x y z
N MET A 1 -48.60 9.26 36.23
CA MET A 1 -48.41 9.51 34.79
C MET A 1 -47.48 8.44 34.22
N LYS A 2 -47.87 7.74 33.14
CA LYS A 2 -46.99 6.79 32.46
C LYS A 2 -45.81 7.57 31.84
N LYS A 3 -44.60 7.38 32.37
CA LYS A 3 -43.37 8.01 31.86
C LYS A 3 -43.03 7.38 30.51
N THR A 4 -43.00 8.17 29.45
CA THR A 4 -42.76 7.70 28.06
C THR A 4 -41.36 8.09 27.62
N LEU A 5 -40.52 7.09 27.35
CA LEU A 5 -39.24 7.30 26.69
C LEU A 5 -39.51 7.65 25.22
N ILE A 6 -39.21 8.89 24.82
CA ILE A 6 -39.24 9.29 23.41
C ILE A 6 -37.80 9.23 22.91
N ILE A 7 -37.42 8.07 22.35
CA ILE A 7 -36.15 7.95 21.63
C ILE A 7 -36.34 8.65 20.28
N PHE A 8 -35.82 9.87 20.15
CA PHE A 8 -35.62 10.44 18.83
C PHE A 8 -34.48 9.70 18.16
N LEU A 9 -34.85 8.76 17.30
CA LEU A 9 -33.92 8.03 16.47
C LEU A 9 -33.34 8.99 15.43
N VAL A 10 -32.35 9.80 15.80
CA VAL A 10 -31.51 10.45 14.80
C VAL A 10 -30.81 9.31 14.08
N GLY A 11 -30.94 9.29 12.75
CA GLY A 11 -30.88 8.08 11.94
C GLY A 11 -29.57 7.31 12.04
N ILE A 12 -29.54 6.17 11.34
CA ILE A 12 -28.25 5.64 10.88
C ILE A 12 -27.66 6.77 10.03
N LEU A 13 -26.77 7.58 10.59
CA LEU A 13 -25.92 8.43 9.79
C LEU A 13 -24.91 7.50 9.08
N ALA A 14 -25.36 6.85 8.01
CA ALA A 14 -24.52 6.77 6.83
C ALA A 14 -24.56 8.16 6.19
N ILE A 15 -23.95 9.13 6.84
CA ILE A 15 -23.89 10.50 6.33
C ILE A 15 -22.41 10.90 6.40
N SER A 16 -21.77 10.83 5.24
CA SER A 16 -21.13 12.01 4.64
C SER A 16 -21.61 13.29 5.30
N THR A 17 -20.93 13.72 6.37
CA THR A 17 -20.39 15.07 6.53
C THR A 17 -20.33 15.50 8.01
N ILE A 18 -19.15 15.56 8.64
CA ILE A 18 -18.80 16.63 9.62
C ILE A 18 -17.38 17.23 9.37
N GLY A 19 -17.28 18.23 8.50
CA GLY A 19 -16.03 18.94 8.17
C GLY A 19 -16.10 20.44 8.41
N PHE A 20 -17.30 21.01 8.64
CA PHE A 20 -17.44 22.45 8.92
C PHE A 20 -18.10 22.81 10.24
N ALA A 21 -18.84 21.90 10.90
CA ALA A 21 -19.55 22.23 12.15
C ALA A 21 -18.74 22.00 13.45
N ALA A 22 -17.55 21.39 13.38
CA ALA A 22 -16.80 20.98 14.57
C ALA A 22 -15.96 22.09 15.24
N ASN A 23 -15.84 23.28 14.64
CA ASN A 23 -15.18 24.41 15.29
C ASN A 23 -16.08 25.20 16.23
N SER A 24 -17.41 25.01 16.20
CA SER A 24 -18.36 25.73 17.07
C SER A 24 -19.13 24.85 18.07
N LEU A 25 -19.00 23.52 18.01
CA LEU A 25 -19.91 22.60 18.73
C LEU A 25 -19.33 21.80 19.91
N PHE A 26 -18.03 21.89 20.22
CA PHE A 26 -17.44 21.16 21.37
C PHE A 26 -16.92 22.12 22.43
N LYS A 27 -17.32 21.90 23.69
CA LYS A 27 -16.73 22.61 24.84
C LYS A 27 -15.30 22.08 25.06
N LYS A 28 -14.38 22.97 25.48
CA LYS A 28 -12.94 22.68 25.65
C LYS A 28 -12.65 21.40 26.48
N SER A 29 -13.48 21.13 27.47
CA SER A 29 -13.38 19.96 28.35
C SER A 29 -13.64 18.61 27.66
N GLU A 30 -14.47 18.57 26.61
CA GLU A 30 -14.78 17.34 25.87
C GLU A 30 -13.64 16.96 24.92
N LYS A 31 -12.91 17.96 24.41
CA LYS A 31 -11.66 17.76 23.65
C LYS A 31 -10.58 17.13 24.53
N GLU A 32 -10.42 17.61 25.76
CA GLU A 32 -9.39 17.14 26.69
C GLU A 32 -9.67 15.71 27.20
N LYS A 33 -10.94 15.38 27.49
CA LYS A 33 -11.33 14.02 27.91
C LYS A 33 -11.12 12.98 26.82
N ALA A 34 -11.46 13.31 25.58
CA ALA A 34 -11.20 12.42 24.44
C ALA A 34 -9.69 12.18 24.30
N ILE A 35 -8.87 13.23 24.37
CA ILE A 35 -7.40 13.14 24.29
C ILE A 35 -6.83 12.22 25.39
N ASN A 36 -7.30 12.33 26.64
CA ASN A 36 -6.78 11.51 27.74
C ASN A 36 -7.15 10.03 27.62
N TYR A 37 -8.37 9.70 27.20
CA TYR A 37 -8.77 8.31 26.93
C TYR A 37 -7.89 7.64 25.85
N PHE A 38 -7.49 8.39 24.82
CA PHE A 38 -6.59 7.88 23.77
C PHE A 38 -5.16 7.65 24.28
N LYS A 39 -4.68 8.49 25.20
CA LYS A 39 -3.37 8.34 25.85
C LYS A 39 -3.31 7.09 26.73
N GLU A 40 -4.32 6.90 27.56
CA GLU A 40 -4.38 5.79 28.53
C GLU A 40 -4.41 4.41 27.86
N ASN A 41 -4.97 4.31 26.65
CA ASN A 41 -5.15 3.04 25.94
C ASN A 41 -4.11 2.80 24.83
N LYS A 42 -3.08 3.66 24.68
CA LYS A 42 -2.12 3.62 23.56
C LYS A 42 -2.77 3.65 22.16
N LEU A 43 -3.97 4.24 22.08
CA LEU A 43 -4.76 4.37 20.86
C LEU A 43 -4.59 5.74 20.20
N GLU A 44 -3.62 6.55 20.68
CA GLU A 44 -3.36 7.92 20.22
C GLU A 44 -3.20 8.07 18.70
N LYS A 45 -2.80 7.00 18.00
CA LYS A 45 -2.55 6.99 16.55
C LYS A 45 -3.79 6.73 15.68
N TYR A 46 -4.90 6.26 16.25
CA TYR A 46 -6.13 5.92 15.51
C TYR A 46 -7.30 6.79 15.96
N LYS A 47 -7.50 7.90 15.24
CA LYS A 47 -8.70 8.73 15.39
C LYS A 47 -9.63 8.51 14.19
N TYR A 48 -10.86 8.10 14.52
CA TYR A 48 -12.08 8.05 13.70
C TYR A 48 -12.34 6.76 12.92
N TYR A 49 -13.64 6.50 12.77
CA TYR A 49 -14.27 5.18 12.78
C TYR A 49 -15.61 5.22 12.02
N SER A 50 -16.16 4.08 11.58
CA SER A 50 -17.57 3.96 11.16
C SER A 50 -18.48 4.11 12.39
N VAL A 51 -18.72 5.35 12.80
CA VAL A 51 -19.40 5.64 14.05
C VAL A 51 -20.91 5.58 13.86
N VAL A 52 -21.54 4.58 14.47
CA VAL A 52 -22.99 4.58 14.66
C VAL A 52 -23.29 5.43 15.89
N LYS A 53 -24.09 6.47 15.67
CA LYS A 53 -24.49 7.40 16.73
C LYS A 53 -25.94 7.13 17.10
N PHE A 54 -26.21 7.03 18.39
CA PHE A 54 -27.56 7.12 18.93
C PHE A 54 -27.62 8.32 19.86
N SER A 55 -28.64 9.14 19.72
CA SER A 55 -28.91 10.23 20.64
C SER A 55 -30.38 10.19 21.04
N GLY A 56 -30.71 10.76 22.17
CA GLY A 56 -32.09 10.89 22.61
C GLY A 56 -32.22 11.87 23.76
N GLU A 57 -33.46 12.12 24.14
CA GLU A 57 -33.83 12.99 25.24
C GLU A 57 -34.81 12.25 26.15
N LEU A 58 -34.62 12.37 27.46
CA LEU A 58 -35.59 11.93 28.46
C LEU A 58 -36.60 13.06 28.69
N LYS A 59 -37.89 12.78 28.49
CA LYS A 59 -38.97 13.73 28.80
C LYS A 59 -39.61 13.41 30.15
N ASN A 60 -39.88 14.46 30.92
CA ASN A 60 -40.43 14.49 32.29
C ASN A 60 -39.43 14.07 33.39
N ASP A 61 -39.73 14.44 34.65
CA ASP A 61 -38.95 14.19 35.87
C ASP A 61 -38.64 12.69 36.08
N TYR A 62 -37.63 12.20 35.38
CA TYR A 62 -37.20 10.81 35.41
C TYR A 62 -36.08 10.65 36.44
N GLU A 63 -36.47 10.33 37.67
CA GLU A 63 -35.54 9.80 38.69
C GLU A 63 -35.13 8.38 38.28
N GLY A 64 -34.03 8.24 37.54
CA GLY A 64 -33.56 6.92 37.07
C GLY A 64 -32.48 6.97 35.99
N GLU A 65 -31.69 8.04 35.95
CA GLU A 65 -30.62 8.24 34.96
C GLU A 65 -29.56 7.10 34.96
N GLU A 66 -29.50 6.30 36.02
CA GLU A 66 -28.37 5.40 36.32
C GLU A 66 -28.29 4.11 35.46
N ASN A 67 -29.34 3.73 34.73
CA ASN A 67 -29.43 2.40 34.10
C ASN A 67 -29.55 2.37 32.57
N LEU A 68 -29.47 3.52 31.89
CA LEU A 68 -29.49 3.52 30.42
C LEU A 68 -28.20 2.90 29.87
N THR A 69 -28.33 1.78 29.17
CA THR A 69 -27.23 1.03 28.56
C THR A 69 -27.51 0.75 27.09
N ILE A 70 -26.45 0.59 26.30
CA ILE A 70 -26.52 0.11 24.93
C ILE A 70 -25.60 -1.11 24.80
N ASP A 71 -26.12 -2.17 24.20
CA ASP A 71 -25.36 -3.31 23.69
C ASP A 71 -25.30 -3.16 22.17
N TRP A 72 -24.10 -3.14 21.61
CA TRP A 72 -23.89 -2.93 20.18
C TRP A 72 -24.02 -4.22 19.36
N GLY A 73 -24.18 -5.38 19.99
CA GLY A 73 -24.31 -6.65 19.29
C GLY A 73 -23.01 -7.17 18.68
N ASP A 74 -21.87 -6.54 18.99
CA ASP A 74 -20.50 -7.02 18.71
C ASP A 74 -19.76 -7.43 20.00
N GLY A 75 -20.51 -7.64 21.09
CA GLY A 75 -19.98 -7.98 22.41
C GLY A 75 -19.58 -6.77 23.26
N LYS A 76 -19.71 -5.54 22.75
CA LYS A 76 -19.44 -4.32 23.52
C LYS A 76 -20.72 -3.68 24.03
N THR A 77 -20.66 -3.22 25.28
CA THR A 77 -21.74 -2.49 25.93
C THR A 77 -21.24 -1.15 26.46
N LYS A 78 -22.08 -0.11 26.44
CA LYS A 78 -21.77 1.20 27.02
C LYS A 78 -22.91 1.70 27.90
N LYS A 79 -22.60 2.35 29.03
CA LYS A 79 -23.56 3.13 29.82
C LYS A 79 -23.72 4.54 29.24
N ALA A 80 -24.92 5.11 29.34
CA ALA A 80 -25.17 6.45 28.85
C ALA A 80 -24.40 7.49 29.66
N GLU A 81 -23.86 8.48 28.95
CA GLU A 81 -23.39 9.73 29.54
C GLU A 81 -24.42 10.80 29.20
N PHE A 82 -24.92 11.48 30.23
CA PHE A 82 -25.96 12.49 30.10
C PHE A 82 -25.38 13.91 30.15
N SER A 83 -25.98 14.82 29.37
CA SER A 83 -25.79 16.26 29.45
C SER A 83 -27.15 16.91 29.61
N GLY A 84 -27.56 17.16 30.85
CA GLY A 84 -28.97 17.41 31.18
C GLY A 84 -29.81 16.20 30.82
N ASN A 85 -30.97 16.42 30.20
CA ASN A 85 -31.88 15.32 29.82
C ASN A 85 -31.49 14.60 28.52
N THR A 86 -30.36 14.96 27.90
CA THR A 86 -29.92 14.40 26.62
C THR A 86 -28.80 13.40 26.82
N PHE A 87 -28.77 12.34 25.99
CA PHE A 87 -27.70 11.36 25.98
C PHE A 87 -27.19 11.12 24.56
N LYS A 88 -25.95 10.62 24.49
CA LYS A 88 -25.31 10.25 23.23
C LYS A 88 -24.47 8.98 23.39
N PHE A 89 -24.70 8.04 22.49
CA PHE A 89 -23.91 6.85 22.29
C PHE A 89 -23.20 6.90 20.94
N GLU A 90 -21.95 6.46 20.92
CA GLU A 90 -21.14 6.36 19.72
C GLU A 90 -20.41 5.02 19.75
N HIS A 91 -20.37 4.33 18.61
CA HIS A 91 -19.65 3.06 18.49
C HIS A 91 -19.13 2.80 17.10
N LEU A 92 -17.95 2.20 17.03
CA LEU A 92 -17.27 1.80 15.82
C LEU A 92 -17.54 0.33 15.53
N TYR A 93 -17.96 0.03 14.31
CA TYR A 93 -17.85 -1.31 13.75
C TYR A 93 -16.62 -1.44 12.86
N LEU A 94 -15.76 -2.41 13.20
CA LEU A 94 -14.56 -2.76 12.42
C LEU A 94 -14.83 -3.85 11.37
N GLU A 95 -16.03 -4.43 11.39
CA GLU A 95 -16.41 -5.50 10.50
C GLU A 95 -17.73 -5.17 9.79
N LYS A 96 -17.85 -5.68 8.57
CA LYS A 96 -19.11 -5.65 7.83
C LYS A 96 -20.07 -6.65 8.48
N GLY A 97 -21.31 -6.25 8.73
CA GLY A 97 -22.25 -7.14 9.39
C GLY A 97 -23.62 -6.54 9.63
N LYS A 98 -24.51 -7.39 10.15
CA LYS A 98 -25.79 -6.98 10.75
C LYS A 98 -25.67 -7.14 12.25
N TYR A 99 -25.84 -6.05 12.97
CA TYR A 99 -25.67 -5.98 14.41
C TYR A 99 -27.00 -5.69 15.08
N ASN A 100 -27.34 -6.50 16.08
CA ASN A 100 -28.56 -6.34 16.87
C ASN A 100 -28.28 -5.40 18.04
N VAL A 101 -28.37 -4.11 17.80
CA VAL A 101 -28.15 -3.09 18.83
C VAL A 101 -29.34 -3.07 19.78
N THR A 102 -29.08 -3.20 21.08
CA THR A 102 -30.11 -3.21 22.11
C THR A 102 -29.87 -2.07 23.08
N ILE A 103 -30.79 -1.12 23.12
CA ILE A 103 -30.83 -0.06 24.13
C ILE A 103 -31.70 -0.56 25.28
N ASN A 104 -31.20 -0.49 26.50
CA ASN A 104 -31.88 -0.95 27.70
C ASN A 104 -32.01 0.20 28.71
N LEU A 105 -33.23 0.48 29.14
CA LEU A 105 -33.54 1.43 30.21
C LEU A 105 -34.38 0.71 31.27
N ASP A 106 -33.83 0.51 32.46
CA ASP A 106 -34.52 -0.14 33.59
C ASP A 106 -35.21 -1.47 33.21
N GLY A 107 -34.53 -2.29 32.40
CA GLY A 107 -35.03 -3.59 31.93
C GLY A 107 -35.93 -3.52 30.69
N LYS A 108 -36.37 -2.33 30.26
CA LYS A 108 -37.07 -2.14 28.98
C LYS A 108 -36.07 -2.08 27.84
N LYS A 109 -36.11 -3.11 26.98
CA LYS A 109 -35.19 -3.27 25.85
C LYS A 109 -35.84 -2.80 24.54
N THR A 110 -35.17 -1.90 23.85
CA THR A 110 -35.47 -1.51 22.46
C THR A 110 -34.38 -2.05 21.56
N LYS A 111 -34.75 -2.83 20.54
CA LYS A 111 -33.81 -3.42 19.59
C LYS A 111 -33.83 -2.67 18.26
N LYS A 112 -32.67 -2.48 17.65
CA LYS A 112 -32.52 -1.95 16.29
C LYS A 112 -31.47 -2.76 15.55
N ILE A 113 -31.79 -3.17 14.33
CA ILE A 113 -30.82 -3.79 13.44
C ILE A 113 -30.03 -2.67 12.77
N VAL A 114 -28.71 -2.71 12.95
CA VAL A 114 -27.77 -1.83 12.28
C VAL A 114 -27.03 -2.66 11.24
N LYS A 115 -27.09 -2.24 9.98
CA LYS A 115 -26.35 -2.88 8.88
C LYS A 115 -25.15 -2.02 8.53
N ILE A 116 -23.96 -2.61 8.64
CA ILE A 116 -22.70 -2.02 8.21
C ILE A 116 -22.38 -2.61 6.85
N GLU A 117 -22.45 -1.78 5.80
CA GLU A 117 -22.24 -2.22 4.41
C GLU A 117 -20.77 -2.35 4.05
N GLU A 118 -19.94 -1.51 4.66
CA GLU A 118 -18.49 -1.50 4.52
C GLU A 118 -17.80 -1.12 5.83
N ALA A 119 -16.61 -1.68 6.03
CA ALA A 119 -15.71 -1.36 7.13
C ALA A 119 -14.44 -0.70 6.57
N PRO A 120 -13.75 0.15 7.34
CA PRO A 120 -12.53 0.78 6.88
C PRO A 120 -11.43 -0.25 6.62
N ILE A 121 -10.60 0.03 5.61
CA ILE A 121 -9.41 -0.77 5.33
C ILE A 121 -8.43 -0.60 6.49
N MET A 122 -7.98 -1.71 7.03
CA MET A 122 -7.01 -1.74 8.10
C MET A 122 -5.60 -1.73 7.54
N PHE A 123 -4.88 -0.63 7.79
CA PHE A 123 -3.46 -0.51 7.46
C PHE A 123 -2.61 -0.79 8.69
N GLU A 124 -1.54 -1.57 8.52
CA GLU A 124 -0.52 -1.70 9.56
C GLU A 124 0.38 -0.46 9.63
N ASP A 125 0.63 0.15 8.47
CA ASP A 125 1.48 1.32 8.36
C ASP A 125 0.64 2.61 8.28
N ASP A 126 0.83 3.49 9.26
CA ASP A 126 0.10 4.75 9.36
C ASP A 126 0.54 5.78 8.31
N ASN A 127 1.81 5.76 7.88
CA ASN A 127 2.32 6.67 6.86
C ASN A 127 1.72 6.31 5.51
N LEU A 128 1.65 5.01 5.21
CA LEU A 128 0.99 4.50 4.00
C LEU A 128 -0.47 4.94 3.98
N ARG A 129 -1.20 4.66 5.07
CA ARG A 129 -2.61 5.06 5.20
C ARG A 129 -2.80 6.57 5.00
N ARG A 130 -2.02 7.40 5.69
CA ARG A 130 -2.15 8.86 5.64
C ARG A 130 -1.88 9.40 4.24
N SER A 131 -0.81 8.96 3.61
CA SER A 131 -0.47 9.41 2.26
C SER A 131 -1.53 9.00 1.24
N LEU A 132 -2.02 7.75 1.29
CA LEU A 132 -3.14 7.32 0.44
C LEU A 132 -4.41 8.14 0.69
N TYR A 133 -4.71 8.45 1.96
CA TYR A 133 -5.85 9.28 2.33
C TYR A 133 -5.72 10.71 1.80
N ASP A 134 -4.55 11.34 1.94
CA ASP A 134 -4.31 12.70 1.49
C ASP A 134 -4.41 12.82 -0.04
N ARG A 135 -3.94 11.81 -0.77
CA ARG A 135 -4.07 11.73 -2.22
C ARG A 135 -5.53 11.56 -2.66
N LEU A 136 -6.28 10.67 -2.02
CA LEU A 136 -7.72 10.52 -2.25
C LEU A 136 -8.47 11.82 -1.99
N ARG A 137 -8.12 12.52 -0.91
CA ARG A 137 -8.69 13.82 -0.55
C ARG A 137 -8.39 14.88 -1.61
N ALA A 138 -7.15 14.96 -2.09
CA ALA A 138 -6.74 15.91 -3.12
C ALA A 138 -7.45 15.63 -4.45
N PHE A 139 -7.60 14.36 -4.84
CA PHE A 139 -8.36 13.94 -6.01
C PHE A 139 -9.82 14.38 -5.95
N ALA A 140 -10.49 14.10 -4.83
CA ALA A 140 -11.89 14.47 -4.63
C ALA A 140 -12.12 15.99 -4.67
N GLN A 141 -11.21 16.77 -4.05
CA GLN A 141 -11.27 18.23 -4.07
C GLN A 141 -11.16 18.80 -5.49
N ARG A 142 -10.22 18.30 -6.30
CA ARG A 142 -10.04 18.77 -7.68
C ARG A 142 -11.22 18.42 -8.58
N ASN A 143 -11.77 17.22 -8.43
CA ASN A 143 -12.84 16.71 -9.29
C ASN A 143 -14.24 17.12 -8.82
N LYS A 144 -14.35 17.91 -7.75
CA LYS A 144 -15.64 18.28 -7.11
C LYS A 144 -16.48 17.06 -6.74
N GLU A 145 -15.82 15.95 -6.42
CA GLU A 145 -16.47 14.71 -5.99
C GLU A 145 -16.62 14.73 -4.46
N GLU A 146 -17.50 15.60 -3.95
CA GLU A 146 -17.69 15.79 -2.49
C GLU A 146 -18.03 14.47 -1.76
N GLY A 147 -18.72 13.55 -2.45
CA GLY A 147 -19.08 12.21 -1.97
C GLY A 147 -17.93 11.22 -1.85
N LEU A 148 -16.73 11.54 -2.34
CA LEU A 148 -15.53 10.72 -2.20
C LEU A 148 -14.75 11.04 -0.91
N THR A 149 -14.85 12.29 -0.46
CA THR A 149 -14.23 12.82 0.76
C THR A 149 -15.11 12.73 2.00
N MET A 150 -16.19 11.93 1.98
CA MET A 150 -17.09 11.79 3.13
C MET A 150 -16.31 11.75 4.44
N GLU A 151 -16.62 12.71 5.28
CA GLU A 151 -15.69 13.42 6.16
C GLU A 151 -15.17 12.59 7.34
N ILE A 152 -14.31 11.61 7.08
CA ILE A 152 -13.59 10.85 8.11
C ILE A 152 -12.09 11.02 7.87
N LYS A 153 -11.49 11.99 8.58
CA LYS A 153 -10.08 12.36 8.52
C LYS A 153 -9.17 11.16 8.83
N GLY A 154 -8.72 10.46 7.78
CA GLY A 154 -7.69 9.42 7.84
C GLY A 154 -8.14 7.98 7.54
N LEU A 155 -9.44 7.71 7.33
CA LEU A 155 -9.90 6.37 6.97
C LEU A 155 -10.12 6.23 5.47
N ILE A 156 -9.88 5.03 4.96
CA ILE A 156 -10.13 4.65 3.57
C ILE A 156 -11.05 3.44 3.58
N TYR A 157 -12.11 3.48 2.79
CA TYR A 157 -13.08 2.40 2.65
C TYR A 157 -12.90 1.66 1.32
N PRO A 158 -13.31 0.39 1.22
CA PRO A 158 -13.27 -0.37 -0.03
C PRO A 158 -13.98 0.32 -1.19
N SER A 159 -15.10 1.03 -0.93
CA SER A 159 -15.78 1.82 -1.96
C SER A 159 -14.93 2.96 -2.54
N GLN A 160 -13.99 3.49 -1.76
CA GLN A 160 -13.04 4.53 -2.17
C GLN A 160 -11.81 3.95 -2.86
N ALA A 161 -11.44 2.69 -2.54
CA ALA A 161 -10.27 2.02 -3.12
C ALA A 161 -10.32 1.94 -4.65
N LYS A 162 -11.52 1.89 -5.25
CA LYS A 162 -11.70 1.89 -6.71
C LYS A 162 -11.20 3.17 -7.40
N TYR A 163 -11.11 4.29 -6.68
CA TYR A 163 -10.61 5.55 -7.22
C TYR A 163 -9.10 5.68 -7.10
N LEU A 164 -8.44 4.81 -6.32
CA LEU A 164 -7.02 4.94 -6.06
C LEU A 164 -6.17 4.77 -7.34
N GLU A 165 -6.64 4.01 -8.33
CA GLU A 165 -5.97 3.95 -9.64
C GLU A 165 -5.82 5.36 -10.25
N LYS A 166 -6.90 6.14 -10.30
CA LYS A 166 -6.88 7.52 -10.82
C LYS A 166 -6.00 8.42 -9.95
N VAL A 167 -6.13 8.29 -8.64
CA VAL A 167 -5.38 9.06 -7.65
C VAL A 167 -3.86 8.84 -7.80
N MET A 168 -3.40 7.60 -7.97
CA MET A 168 -1.98 7.28 -8.09
C MET A 168 -1.40 7.68 -9.46
N ASN A 169 -2.25 7.80 -10.48
CA ASN A 169 -1.84 8.27 -11.81
C ASN A 169 -1.80 9.79 -11.93
N GLU A 170 -2.70 10.51 -11.23
CA GLU A 170 -2.85 11.98 -11.34
C GLU A 170 -1.99 12.77 -10.36
N PHE A 171 -1.62 12.16 -9.22
CA PHE A 171 -0.90 12.85 -8.15
C PHE A 171 0.52 12.29 -8.03
N ALA A 172 1.48 12.94 -8.69
CA ALA A 172 2.90 12.82 -8.35
C ALA A 172 3.22 13.63 -7.07
N LEU A 173 2.35 13.57 -6.05
CA LEU A 173 2.40 14.48 -4.91
C LEU A 173 2.76 13.72 -3.64
N GLU A 174 3.94 14.08 -3.15
CA GLU A 174 4.63 13.66 -1.93
C GLU A 174 5.21 12.22 -1.94
N PRO A 175 6.53 12.06 -1.71
CA PRO A 175 7.16 10.79 -1.36
C PRO A 175 6.37 10.00 -0.31
N LEU A 176 6.29 8.69 -0.50
CA LEU A 176 5.70 7.76 0.46
C LEU A 176 6.80 7.28 1.41
N ASP A 177 7.24 8.17 2.29
CA ASP A 177 8.39 7.94 3.17
C ASP A 177 8.04 7.12 4.42
N ASN A 178 9.05 6.45 4.98
CA ASN A 178 8.97 5.72 6.25
C ASN A 178 7.88 4.62 6.27
N ILE A 179 7.68 3.93 5.15
CA ILE A 179 6.76 2.81 5.00
C ILE A 179 7.46 1.51 5.41
N ASN A 180 6.83 0.75 6.31
CA ASN A 180 7.34 -0.51 6.83
C ASN A 180 6.45 -1.71 6.48
N SER A 181 5.17 -1.49 6.18
CA SER A 181 4.21 -2.53 5.80
C SER A 181 3.30 -2.06 4.67
N LEU A 182 3.07 -2.94 3.69
CA LEU A 182 2.09 -2.73 2.62
C LEU A 182 0.69 -3.24 2.99
N LYS A 183 0.48 -3.80 4.19
CA LYS A 183 -0.84 -4.33 4.55
C LYS A 183 -1.90 -3.23 4.53
N GLY A 184 -3.05 -3.56 3.96
CA GLY A 184 -4.11 -2.65 3.55
C GLY A 184 -4.12 -2.41 2.04
N ILE A 185 -2.98 -2.57 1.35
CA ILE A 185 -2.92 -2.37 -0.11
C ILE A 185 -3.72 -3.42 -0.89
N GLU A 186 -3.91 -4.62 -0.35
CA GLU A 186 -4.63 -5.72 -0.99
C GLU A 186 -6.08 -5.37 -1.40
N HIS A 187 -6.64 -4.30 -0.82
CA HIS A 187 -7.98 -3.81 -1.14
C HIS A 187 -8.04 -2.93 -2.40
N PHE A 188 -6.91 -2.45 -2.91
CA PHE A 188 -6.83 -1.61 -4.12
C PHE A 188 -6.68 -2.45 -5.37
N THR A 189 -7.62 -3.36 -5.62
CA THR A 189 -7.54 -4.34 -6.71
C THR A 189 -7.45 -3.75 -8.12
N ASN A 190 -7.80 -2.47 -8.27
CA ASN A 190 -7.71 -1.73 -9.54
C ASN A 190 -6.36 -1.02 -9.75
N LEU A 191 -5.43 -1.14 -8.80
CA LEU A 191 -4.14 -0.46 -8.86
C LEU A 191 -3.32 -0.98 -10.05
N LYS A 192 -2.96 -0.07 -10.96
CA LYS A 192 -2.06 -0.34 -12.11
C LYS A 192 -0.61 0.05 -11.86
N LYS A 193 -0.36 1.01 -10.97
CA LYS A 193 0.97 1.51 -10.66
C LYS A 193 1.12 1.68 -9.15
N LEU A 194 2.16 1.06 -8.59
CA LEU A 194 2.67 1.34 -7.25
C LEU A 194 4.14 1.74 -7.39
N ASP A 195 4.41 3.01 -7.14
CA ASP A 195 5.72 3.59 -7.37
C ASP A 195 6.17 4.36 -6.12
N LEU A 196 7.15 3.76 -5.42
CA LEU A 196 7.77 4.33 -4.24
C LEU A 196 9.19 4.83 -4.53
N SER A 197 9.58 5.02 -5.80
CA SER A 197 10.97 5.32 -6.16
C SER A 197 11.48 6.69 -5.71
N LEU A 198 10.58 7.61 -5.35
CA LEU A 198 10.93 8.92 -4.80
C LEU A 198 10.87 8.94 -3.27
N SER A 199 10.70 7.78 -2.64
CA SER A 199 10.46 7.65 -1.21
C SER A 199 11.72 7.29 -0.45
N ASN A 200 11.87 7.85 0.74
CA ASN A 200 13.03 7.70 1.60
C ASN A 200 12.69 6.85 2.83
N ASN A 201 13.69 6.12 3.33
CA ASN A 201 13.63 5.37 4.59
C ASN A 201 12.52 4.31 4.64
N ASN A 202 12.17 3.71 3.51
CA ASN A 202 11.26 2.58 3.48
C ASN A 202 11.97 1.30 3.94
N ASN A 203 11.25 0.44 4.66
CA ASN A 203 11.78 -0.79 5.23
C ASN A 203 10.86 -1.98 4.95
N ILE A 204 10.21 -1.98 3.79
CA ILE A 204 9.27 -3.01 3.39
C ILE A 204 10.02 -4.33 3.26
N LYS A 205 9.49 -5.37 3.91
CA LYS A 205 10.00 -6.75 3.83
C LYS A 205 9.01 -7.69 3.16
N ASP A 206 7.74 -7.53 3.52
CA ASP A 206 6.66 -8.38 3.02
C ASP A 206 5.88 -7.67 1.92
N ILE A 207 5.90 -8.27 0.73
CA ILE A 207 5.10 -7.85 -0.42
C ILE A 207 3.89 -8.78 -0.68
N SER A 208 3.60 -9.73 0.22
CA SER A 208 2.42 -10.60 0.14
C SER A 208 1.07 -9.88 0.01
N PRO A 209 0.87 -8.64 0.52
CA PRO A 209 -0.34 -7.86 0.24
C PRO A 209 -0.60 -7.61 -1.26
N LEU A 210 0.44 -7.65 -2.10
CA LEU A 210 0.31 -7.42 -3.54
C LEU A 210 -0.29 -8.61 -4.30
N LYS A 211 -0.39 -9.80 -3.69
CA LYS A 211 -0.68 -11.08 -4.38
C LYS A 211 -1.92 -11.11 -5.28
N ASN A 212 -2.90 -10.25 -4.99
CA ASN A 212 -4.18 -10.19 -5.71
C ASN A 212 -4.33 -8.96 -6.61
N LEU A 213 -3.31 -8.10 -6.71
CA LEU A 213 -3.34 -6.89 -7.54
C LEU A 213 -3.01 -7.21 -9.00
N LYS A 214 -3.86 -8.04 -9.62
CA LYS A 214 -3.62 -8.60 -10.95
C LYS A 214 -3.56 -7.56 -12.07
N LEU A 215 -4.05 -6.34 -11.83
CA LEU A 215 -3.98 -5.25 -12.80
C LEU A 215 -2.68 -4.44 -12.70
N LEU A 216 -1.78 -4.77 -11.77
CA LEU A 216 -0.53 -4.04 -11.59
C LEU A 216 0.38 -4.20 -12.83
N GLU A 217 0.74 -3.07 -13.42
CA GLU A 217 1.61 -2.96 -14.59
C GLU A 217 2.98 -2.39 -14.23
N VAL A 218 3.05 -1.51 -13.23
CA VAL A 218 4.29 -0.88 -12.78
C VAL A 218 4.43 -1.06 -11.27
N LEU A 219 5.55 -1.64 -10.84
CA LEU A 219 5.92 -1.79 -9.44
C LEU A 219 7.35 -1.29 -9.22
N LYS A 220 7.51 -0.23 -8.41
CA LYS A 220 8.82 0.28 -7.99
C LYS A 220 8.90 0.31 -6.48
N LEU A 221 9.76 -0.53 -5.92
CA LEU A 221 10.07 -0.61 -4.49
C LEU A 221 11.59 -0.61 -4.25
N PRO A 222 12.35 0.35 -4.82
CA PRO A 222 13.79 0.43 -4.58
C PRO A 222 14.06 0.72 -3.10
N GLU A 223 15.29 0.47 -2.64
CA GLU A 223 15.77 0.85 -1.30
C GLU A 223 14.88 0.31 -0.17
N ASN A 224 14.68 -1.01 -0.15
CA ASN A 224 13.85 -1.70 0.84
C ASN A 224 14.58 -2.91 1.44
N LYS A 225 13.87 -3.76 2.18
CA LYS A 225 14.41 -4.97 2.84
C LYS A 225 13.72 -6.23 2.33
N ILE A 226 13.35 -6.25 1.05
CA ILE A 226 12.65 -7.37 0.43
C ILE A 226 13.65 -8.49 0.16
N GLU A 227 13.29 -9.70 0.60
CA GLU A 227 14.09 -10.92 0.40
C GLU A 227 13.34 -11.95 -0.45
N ASN A 228 12.03 -12.08 -0.25
CA ASN A 228 11.17 -13.02 -0.99
C ASN A 228 10.26 -12.28 -1.97
N ILE A 229 10.33 -12.67 -3.25
CA ILE A 229 9.53 -12.09 -4.34
C ILE A 229 8.57 -13.09 -5.01
N ASP A 230 8.32 -14.26 -4.40
CA ASP A 230 7.44 -15.29 -4.97
C ASP A 230 6.02 -14.78 -5.23
N THR A 231 5.56 -13.79 -4.45
CA THR A 231 4.27 -13.12 -4.64
C THR A 231 4.12 -12.56 -6.06
N LEU A 232 5.20 -12.09 -6.67
CA LEU A 232 5.18 -11.45 -7.98
C LEU A 232 4.80 -12.41 -9.10
N LYS A 233 4.99 -13.73 -8.94
CA LYS A 233 4.61 -14.75 -9.93
C LYS A 233 3.13 -14.71 -10.31
N ARG A 234 2.29 -14.06 -9.51
CA ARG A 234 0.83 -13.90 -9.73
C ARG A 234 0.47 -12.62 -10.51
N LEU A 235 1.42 -11.73 -10.75
CA LEU A 235 1.21 -10.39 -11.31
C LEU A 235 1.60 -10.33 -12.78
N SER A 236 0.99 -11.19 -13.60
CA SER A 236 1.35 -11.40 -15.01
C SER A 236 1.22 -10.17 -15.91
N ASN A 237 0.57 -9.10 -15.45
CA ASN A 237 0.44 -7.83 -16.18
C ASN A 237 1.59 -6.85 -15.93
N LEU A 238 2.54 -7.18 -15.05
CA LEU A 238 3.73 -6.33 -14.82
C LEU A 238 4.51 -6.13 -16.13
N LYS A 239 4.79 -4.86 -16.42
CA LYS A 239 5.56 -4.36 -17.56
C LYS A 239 6.87 -3.72 -17.09
N GLU A 240 6.86 -3.07 -15.93
CA GLU A 240 8.03 -2.43 -15.32
C GLU A 240 8.14 -2.87 -13.86
N LEU A 241 9.30 -3.40 -13.49
CA LEU A 241 9.62 -3.85 -12.14
C LEU A 241 10.97 -3.27 -11.71
N ASP A 242 10.96 -2.51 -10.63
CA ASP A 242 12.16 -1.99 -9.98
C ASP A 242 12.18 -2.48 -8.52
N LEU A 243 13.14 -3.33 -8.22
CA LEU A 243 13.45 -3.84 -6.89
C LEU A 243 14.94 -3.64 -6.59
N SER A 244 15.56 -2.57 -7.11
CA SER A 244 16.94 -2.26 -6.80
C SER A 244 17.14 -2.03 -5.28
N GLU A 245 18.37 -2.17 -4.80
CA GLU A 245 18.73 -1.87 -3.40
C GLU A 245 17.83 -2.62 -2.38
N ASN A 246 17.71 -3.93 -2.59
CA ASN A 246 16.98 -4.84 -1.72
C ASN A 246 17.92 -5.98 -1.26
N LYS A 247 17.35 -7.08 -0.73
CA LYS A 247 18.11 -8.21 -0.19
C LYS A 247 17.77 -9.52 -0.91
N ILE A 248 17.41 -9.44 -2.18
CA ILE A 248 16.95 -10.59 -2.95
C ILE A 248 18.16 -11.47 -3.29
N GLU A 249 18.07 -12.76 -2.96
CA GLU A 249 19.09 -13.75 -3.32
C GLU A 249 18.66 -14.69 -4.47
N LYS A 250 17.36 -14.92 -4.61
CA LYS A 250 16.78 -15.82 -5.60
C LYS A 250 15.69 -15.13 -6.40
N VAL A 251 15.80 -15.21 -7.72
CA VAL A 251 14.87 -14.59 -8.66
C VAL A 251 14.22 -15.69 -9.50
N ASP A 252 12.88 -15.75 -9.46
CA ASP A 252 12.08 -16.60 -10.35
C ASP A 252 10.88 -15.79 -10.86
N LEU A 253 11.05 -15.22 -12.06
CA LEU A 253 10.10 -14.28 -12.68
C LEU A 253 9.63 -14.76 -14.06
N LYS A 254 9.85 -16.03 -14.41
CA LYS A 254 9.46 -16.60 -15.72
C LYS A 254 7.97 -16.51 -16.05
N ALA A 255 7.11 -16.33 -15.04
CA ALA A 255 5.67 -16.14 -15.20
C ALA A 255 5.30 -14.71 -15.67
N LEU A 256 6.23 -13.75 -15.62
CA LEU A 256 5.99 -12.35 -15.98
C LEU A 256 6.20 -12.10 -17.47
N SER A 257 5.40 -12.74 -18.32
CA SER A 257 5.55 -12.70 -19.79
C SER A 257 5.42 -11.31 -20.41
N ASN A 258 4.76 -10.37 -19.73
CA ASN A 258 4.57 -8.99 -20.17
C ASN A 258 5.69 -8.04 -19.71
N LEU A 259 6.63 -8.51 -18.89
CA LEU A 259 7.69 -7.67 -18.34
C LEU A 259 8.59 -7.16 -19.47
N LYS A 260 8.86 -5.85 -19.45
CA LYS A 260 9.69 -5.13 -20.41
C LYS A 260 10.92 -4.53 -19.77
N GLU A 261 10.79 -4.05 -18.54
CA GLU A 261 11.86 -3.39 -17.81
C GLU A 261 12.00 -4.02 -16.44
N LEU A 262 13.23 -4.44 -16.12
CA LEU A 262 13.58 -5.08 -14.87
C LEU A 262 14.86 -4.45 -14.30
N ASP A 263 14.72 -3.80 -13.15
CA ASP A 263 15.85 -3.36 -12.34
C ASP A 263 15.94 -4.21 -11.05
N LEU A 264 17.10 -4.85 -10.91
CA LEU A 264 17.47 -5.69 -9.77
C LEU A 264 18.86 -5.31 -9.26
N SER A 265 19.37 -4.11 -9.58
CA SER A 265 20.70 -3.73 -9.12
C SER A 265 20.81 -3.69 -7.60
N GLU A 266 22.03 -3.84 -7.08
CA GLU A 266 22.30 -3.68 -5.64
C GLU A 266 21.47 -4.63 -4.77
N ASN A 267 21.44 -5.90 -5.19
CA ASN A 267 20.88 -7.01 -4.44
C ASN A 267 21.98 -8.05 -4.15
N ASN A 268 21.60 -9.20 -3.59
CA ASN A 268 22.51 -10.30 -3.27
C ASN A 268 22.24 -11.53 -4.15
N ILE A 269 21.88 -11.33 -5.43
CA ILE A 269 21.36 -12.40 -6.30
C ILE A 269 22.43 -13.46 -6.55
N LYS A 270 22.08 -14.72 -6.29
CA LYS A 270 22.89 -15.94 -6.53
C LYS A 270 22.24 -16.84 -7.57
N GLU A 271 20.90 -16.87 -7.60
CA GLU A 271 20.11 -17.68 -8.52
C GLU A 271 19.10 -16.81 -9.27
N ILE A 272 19.03 -16.95 -10.59
CA ILE A 272 18.12 -16.20 -11.45
C ILE A 272 17.50 -17.08 -12.53
N ASP A 273 16.17 -17.11 -12.57
CA ASP A 273 15.36 -17.74 -13.60
C ASP A 273 14.33 -16.74 -14.15
N LEU A 274 14.61 -16.24 -15.35
CA LEU A 274 13.72 -15.37 -16.12
C LEU A 274 12.97 -16.14 -17.21
N GLY A 275 13.20 -17.44 -17.38
CA GLY A 275 12.64 -18.21 -18.51
C GLY A 275 12.95 -17.59 -19.86
N GLU A 276 11.92 -17.42 -20.69
CA GLU A 276 11.99 -16.84 -22.05
C GLU A 276 11.14 -15.56 -22.16
N ILE A 277 11.09 -14.77 -21.07
CA ILE A 277 10.31 -13.52 -21.07
C ILE A 277 10.89 -12.50 -22.05
N ASN A 278 10.00 -11.70 -22.65
CA ASN A 278 10.36 -10.71 -23.67
C ASN A 278 10.75 -9.35 -23.06
N ILE A 279 11.68 -9.37 -22.10
CA ILE A 279 12.22 -8.15 -21.50
C ILE A 279 13.13 -7.42 -22.48
N GLU A 280 13.13 -6.09 -22.39
CA GLU A 280 13.90 -5.19 -23.26
C GLU A 280 15.03 -4.49 -22.53
N ARG A 281 14.88 -4.27 -21.21
CA ARG A 281 15.86 -3.61 -20.36
C ARG A 281 16.08 -4.43 -19.08
N LEU A 282 17.34 -4.74 -18.79
CA LEU A 282 17.76 -5.49 -17.62
C LEU A 282 18.93 -4.81 -16.93
N ASN A 283 18.80 -4.53 -15.64
CA ASN A 283 19.87 -4.03 -14.80
C ASN A 283 20.17 -5.03 -13.67
N LEU A 284 21.40 -5.55 -13.65
CA LEU A 284 21.91 -6.49 -12.65
C LEU A 284 23.19 -5.97 -12.00
N ASN A 285 23.41 -4.65 -12.01
CA ASN A 285 24.58 -4.05 -11.39
C ASN A 285 24.71 -4.46 -9.93
N GLN A 286 25.95 -4.50 -9.42
CA GLN A 286 26.24 -4.70 -8.01
C GLN A 286 25.63 -5.97 -7.39
N ASN A 287 25.55 -7.07 -8.17
CA ASN A 287 25.12 -8.38 -7.71
C ASN A 287 26.27 -9.40 -7.74
N SER A 288 27.14 -9.35 -6.73
CA SER A 288 28.36 -10.18 -6.64
C SER A 288 28.14 -11.70 -6.57
N GLY A 289 26.92 -12.13 -6.23
CA GLY A 289 26.53 -13.54 -6.19
C GLY A 289 26.34 -14.16 -7.58
N ILE A 290 26.14 -13.36 -8.63
CA ILE A 290 25.92 -13.85 -10.00
C ILE A 290 27.26 -14.34 -10.57
N LYS A 291 27.40 -15.66 -10.76
CA LYS A 291 28.63 -16.30 -11.28
C LYS A 291 28.62 -16.60 -12.78
N ASN A 292 27.45 -16.63 -13.40
CA ASN A 292 27.28 -16.83 -14.83
C ASN A 292 26.07 -16.05 -15.34
N ILE A 293 26.00 -15.83 -16.66
CA ILE A 293 24.95 -15.09 -17.33
C ILE A 293 24.36 -15.85 -18.53
N ASP A 294 24.44 -17.18 -18.53
CA ASP A 294 23.97 -18.02 -19.63
C ASP A 294 22.46 -17.91 -19.85
N PHE A 295 21.70 -17.61 -18.78
CA PHE A 295 20.27 -17.35 -18.86
C PHE A 295 19.93 -16.18 -19.81
N LEU A 296 20.84 -15.22 -20.02
CA LEU A 296 20.63 -14.12 -20.95
C LEU A 296 20.41 -14.60 -22.38
N THR A 297 20.96 -15.77 -22.76
CA THR A 297 20.79 -16.32 -24.13
C THR A 297 19.33 -16.56 -24.52
N LYS A 298 18.44 -16.70 -23.53
CA LYS A 298 17.00 -16.89 -23.72
C LYS A 298 16.23 -15.58 -23.95
N LEU A 299 16.82 -14.44 -23.58
CA LEU A 299 16.16 -13.13 -23.56
C LEU A 299 16.32 -12.43 -24.91
N THR A 300 15.78 -13.04 -25.97
CA THR A 300 16.09 -12.65 -27.36
C THR A 300 15.64 -11.24 -27.76
N LYS A 301 14.75 -10.63 -26.96
CA LYS A 301 14.27 -9.25 -27.12
C LYS A 301 15.05 -8.20 -26.33
N LEU A 302 16.11 -8.61 -25.63
CA LEU A 302 16.88 -7.72 -24.75
C LEU A 302 17.66 -6.69 -25.58
N LYS A 303 17.37 -5.40 -25.33
CA LYS A 303 17.98 -4.25 -26.02
C LYS A 303 19.03 -3.56 -25.16
N LYS A 304 18.88 -3.58 -23.85
CA LYS A 304 19.79 -2.96 -22.89
C LYS A 304 20.09 -3.90 -21.74
N VAL A 305 21.37 -4.13 -21.46
CA VAL A 305 21.82 -4.85 -20.26
C VAL A 305 22.90 -4.07 -19.52
N SER A 306 22.81 -4.07 -18.20
CA SER A 306 23.80 -3.46 -17.31
C SER A 306 24.34 -4.51 -16.33
N LEU A 307 25.65 -4.71 -16.38
CA LEU A 307 26.45 -5.66 -15.59
C LEU A 307 27.67 -4.92 -15.03
N VAL A 308 27.44 -3.94 -14.18
CA VAL A 308 28.50 -3.11 -13.59
C VAL A 308 28.64 -3.39 -12.11
N GLY A 309 29.88 -3.46 -11.65
CA GLY A 309 30.18 -3.22 -10.27
C GLY A 309 31.68 -3.32 -10.02
N PRO A 310 32.37 -2.17 -9.92
CA PRO A 310 33.83 -2.15 -9.82
C PRO A 310 34.36 -2.87 -8.57
N TYR A 311 33.51 -3.07 -7.56
CA TYR A 311 33.84 -3.79 -6.32
C TYR A 311 32.85 -4.90 -5.95
N THR A 312 31.58 -4.81 -6.38
CA THR A 312 30.51 -5.75 -5.99
C THR A 312 29.62 -6.19 -7.16
N GLY A 313 30.08 -6.01 -8.41
CA GLY A 313 29.34 -6.42 -9.61
C GLY A 313 29.27 -7.94 -9.81
N PRO A 314 28.52 -8.41 -10.83
CA PRO A 314 28.49 -9.82 -11.19
C PRO A 314 29.90 -10.42 -11.29
N ASP A 315 30.15 -11.50 -10.57
CA ASP A 315 31.44 -12.20 -10.52
C ASP A 315 31.53 -13.24 -11.65
N ILE A 316 31.43 -12.74 -12.88
CA ILE A 316 31.44 -13.54 -14.12
C ILE A 316 32.84 -13.58 -14.73
N SER A 317 33.19 -14.71 -15.36
CA SER A 317 34.46 -14.89 -16.06
C SER A 317 34.41 -14.56 -17.56
N THR A 318 33.21 -14.38 -18.13
CA THR A 318 33.04 -14.10 -19.56
C THR A 318 31.72 -13.39 -19.84
N ILE A 319 31.68 -12.64 -20.95
CA ILE A 319 30.47 -12.02 -21.52
C ILE A 319 30.00 -12.68 -22.82
N LYS A 320 30.54 -13.85 -23.16
CA LYS A 320 30.21 -14.59 -24.39
C LYS A 320 28.70 -14.79 -24.62
N PRO A 321 27.85 -15.06 -23.59
CA PRO A 321 26.40 -15.19 -23.78
C PRO A 321 25.75 -13.98 -24.48
N LEU A 322 26.30 -12.77 -24.33
CA LEU A 322 25.77 -11.55 -24.94
C LEU A 322 25.83 -11.56 -26.48
N LEU A 323 26.72 -12.37 -27.08
CA LEU A 323 26.80 -12.49 -28.55
C LEU A 323 25.52 -13.09 -29.16
N SER A 324 24.74 -13.85 -28.39
CA SER A 324 23.47 -14.42 -28.85
C SER A 324 22.34 -13.39 -28.97
N LEU A 325 22.46 -12.25 -28.28
CA LEU A 325 21.41 -11.24 -28.16
C LEU A 325 21.37 -10.35 -29.41
N LYS A 326 20.63 -10.77 -30.43
CA LYS A 326 20.58 -10.07 -31.73
C LYS A 326 20.04 -8.64 -31.65
N GLU A 327 19.11 -8.36 -30.72
CA GLU A 327 18.49 -7.05 -30.54
C GLU A 327 19.25 -6.12 -29.58
N LEU A 328 20.39 -6.56 -29.02
CA LEU A 328 21.16 -5.76 -28.08
C LEU A 328 21.65 -4.47 -28.75
N LYS A 329 21.44 -3.33 -28.08
CA LYS A 329 21.84 -1.99 -28.53
C LYS A 329 22.71 -1.26 -27.53
N TYR A 330 22.54 -1.55 -26.24
CA TYR A 330 23.26 -0.89 -25.16
C TYR A 330 23.78 -1.92 -24.15
N LEU A 331 25.10 -1.92 -23.96
CA LEU A 331 25.77 -2.71 -22.94
C LEU A 331 26.47 -1.77 -21.97
N ARG A 332 26.20 -1.95 -20.67
CA ARG A 332 27.04 -1.38 -19.63
C ARG A 332 27.77 -2.52 -18.93
N VAL A 333 29.10 -2.55 -18.99
CA VAL A 333 29.91 -3.62 -18.39
C VAL A 333 31.18 -3.04 -17.79
N ASN A 334 31.42 -3.38 -16.53
CA ASN A 334 32.68 -3.15 -15.82
C ASN A 334 32.63 -4.03 -14.57
N VAL A 335 33.31 -5.18 -14.62
CA VAL A 335 33.29 -6.19 -13.54
C VAL A 335 34.73 -6.61 -13.22
N PRO A 336 35.02 -7.03 -11.97
CA PRO A 336 36.40 -7.15 -11.49
C PRO A 336 37.28 -8.15 -12.22
N LYS A 337 36.69 -9.20 -12.82
CA LYS A 337 37.41 -10.28 -13.51
C LYS A 337 37.56 -10.10 -15.02
N LEU A 338 36.94 -9.07 -15.60
CA LEU A 338 36.98 -8.85 -17.04
C LEU A 338 37.91 -7.70 -17.34
N ASP A 339 39.03 -8.00 -18.01
CA ASP A 339 39.83 -6.95 -18.63
C ASP A 339 39.12 -6.48 -19.90
N ILE A 340 38.39 -5.38 -19.77
CA ILE A 340 37.67 -4.75 -20.87
C ILE A 340 38.57 -3.82 -21.70
N TYR A 341 39.80 -3.57 -21.25
CA TYR A 341 40.74 -2.65 -21.88
C TYR A 341 41.76 -3.38 -22.77
N ASP A 342 42.08 -4.64 -22.46
CA ASP A 342 42.87 -5.51 -23.33
C ASP A 342 42.02 -6.04 -24.49
N LEU A 343 42.20 -5.45 -25.68
CA LEU A 343 41.51 -5.85 -26.92
C LEU A 343 41.90 -7.24 -27.44
N ASP A 344 43.06 -7.77 -27.03
CA ASP A 344 43.53 -9.10 -27.42
C ASP A 344 42.99 -10.20 -26.49
N SER A 345 42.47 -9.83 -25.32
CA SER A 345 41.76 -10.73 -24.40
C SER A 345 40.49 -11.31 -25.02
N GLU A 346 39.96 -12.40 -24.42
CA GLU A 346 38.67 -12.95 -24.84
C GLU A 346 37.54 -11.91 -24.71
N THR A 347 37.55 -11.16 -23.61
CA THR A 347 36.60 -10.08 -23.34
C THR A 347 36.69 -8.98 -24.40
N GLY A 348 37.89 -8.49 -24.70
CA GLY A 348 38.14 -7.47 -25.72
C GLY A 348 37.66 -7.90 -27.11
N LYS A 349 37.93 -9.16 -27.49
CA LYS A 349 37.42 -9.75 -28.75
C LYS A 349 35.89 -9.82 -28.79
N ILE A 350 35.23 -10.09 -27.67
CA ILE A 350 33.76 -10.10 -27.58
C ILE A 350 33.22 -8.66 -27.69
N ILE A 351 33.83 -7.71 -26.99
CA ILE A 351 33.48 -6.28 -27.05
C ILE A 351 33.55 -5.78 -28.50
N LYS A 352 34.66 -6.03 -29.20
CA LYS A 352 34.83 -5.64 -30.61
C LYS A 352 33.71 -6.19 -31.51
N LYS A 353 33.34 -7.46 -31.35
CA LYS A 353 32.23 -8.08 -32.11
C LYS A 353 30.87 -7.43 -31.81
N LEU A 354 30.66 -6.94 -30.60
CA LEU A 354 29.44 -6.22 -30.22
C LEU A 354 29.45 -4.81 -30.83
N GLU A 355 30.59 -4.12 -30.83
CA GLU A 355 30.74 -2.80 -31.48
C GLU A 355 30.54 -2.89 -33.00
N GLU A 356 31.06 -3.92 -33.66
CA GLU A 356 30.82 -4.20 -35.09
C GLU A 356 29.32 -4.38 -35.41
N ARG A 357 28.51 -4.74 -34.40
CA ARG A 357 27.04 -4.83 -34.49
C ARG A 357 26.33 -3.53 -34.10
N ASN A 358 27.06 -2.42 -33.97
CA ASN A 358 26.57 -1.12 -33.49
C ASN A 358 25.99 -1.14 -32.06
N VAL A 359 26.47 -2.06 -31.20
CA VAL A 359 26.13 -2.01 -29.77
C VAL A 359 26.92 -0.89 -29.13
N ARG A 360 26.22 0.06 -28.49
CA ARG A 360 26.87 1.10 -27.68
C ARG A 360 27.31 0.50 -26.35
N ILE A 361 28.60 0.56 -26.07
CA ILE A 361 29.19 0.04 -24.84
C ILE A 361 29.61 1.22 -23.97
N ASN A 362 29.05 1.32 -22.76
CA ASN A 362 29.39 2.34 -21.77
C ASN A 362 30.02 1.65 -20.54
N GLY A 363 31.11 2.18 -20.00
CA GLY A 363 31.93 1.47 -19.01
C GLY A 363 33.40 1.36 -19.41
N ILE A 364 33.71 1.78 -20.64
CA ILE A 364 35.03 2.20 -21.10
C ILE A 364 35.37 3.54 -20.45
#